data_AF-A0A7S3XTA9-F1
#
_entry.id   AF-A0A7S3XTA9-F1
#
_cell.length_a   1.000
_cell.length_b   1.000
_cell.length_c   1.000
_cell.angle_alpha   90.00
_cell.angle_beta   90.00
_cell.angle_gamma   90.00
#
_symmetry.space_group_name_H-M   'P 1'
#
loop_
_entity.id
_entity.type
_entity.pdbx_description
1 polymer ?
#
loop_
_entity_poly.entity_id
_entity_poly.type
_entity_poly.pdbx_seq_one_letter_code
_entity_poly.pdbx_strand_id
1 'polypeptide(L)'
;GPGAPAAADVARARGLFARFLDLPPGADPADEGRLPADAFQNLRFKLVPSIVEGPWICQRAVKNKPAILGQKITQRYFRTEHYLEVDLDIGSSVVADKIVGLCRGYAVNLVVDIGITLEGQTGAELPEVLLAATRMARVDLALAAPLRPPDEGEGGGR
;
A
#
# COMPACT_ATOMS: atom_id res chain seq x y z
N GLY A 1 -0.81 -20.17 -20.40
CA GLY A 1 -0.71 -19.52 -19.09
C GLY A 1 0.37 -18.46 -19.14
N PRO A 2 0.37 -17.46 -18.25
CA PRO A 2 1.48 -16.51 -18.22
C PRO A 2 2.76 -17.30 -17.91
N GLY A 3 3.78 -17.14 -18.76
CA GLY A 3 5.07 -17.82 -18.59
C GLY A 3 5.72 -17.39 -17.27
N ALA A 4 6.52 -18.28 -16.69
CA ALA A 4 7.33 -17.92 -15.53
C ALA A 4 8.14 -16.64 -15.84
N PRO A 5 8.26 -15.69 -14.89
CA PRO A 5 8.99 -14.47 -15.12
C PRO A 5 10.44 -14.78 -15.49
N ALA A 6 11.02 -14.00 -16.40
CA ALA A 6 12.41 -14.20 -16.79
C ALA A 6 13.33 -13.99 -15.58
N ALA A 7 14.43 -14.75 -15.50
CA ALA A 7 15.36 -14.68 -14.36
C ALA A 7 15.88 -13.24 -14.09
N ALA A 8 16.03 -12.44 -15.13
CA ALA A 8 16.42 -11.04 -15.03
C ALA A 8 15.37 -10.17 -14.31
N ASP A 9 14.08 -10.45 -14.53
CA ASP A 9 12.97 -9.74 -13.87
C ASP A 9 12.95 -10.04 -12.37
N VAL A 10 13.21 -11.30 -12.01
CA VAL A 10 13.29 -11.73 -10.61
C VAL A 10 14.49 -11.08 -9.92
N ALA A 11 15.66 -11.06 -10.55
CA ALA A 11 16.87 -10.46 -9.98
C ALA A 11 16.70 -8.95 -9.75
N ARG A 12 16.12 -8.26 -10.73
CA ARG A 12 15.79 -6.83 -10.64
C ARG A 12 14.82 -6.52 -9.51
N ALA A 13 13.69 -7.23 -9.47
CA ALA A 13 12.68 -7.03 -8.44
C ALA A 13 13.25 -7.31 -7.04
N ARG A 14 14.09 -8.34 -6.90
CA ARG A 14 14.79 -8.65 -5.65
C ARG A 14 15.70 -7.51 -5.21
N GLY A 15 16.47 -6.91 -6.12
CA GLY A 15 17.35 -5.78 -5.78
C GLY A 15 16.58 -4.56 -5.30
N LEU A 16 15.51 -4.19 -6.01
CA LEU A 16 14.66 -3.05 -5.63
C LEU A 16 13.94 -3.30 -4.29
N PHE A 17 13.42 -4.52 -4.09
CA PHE A 17 12.74 -4.90 -2.86
C PHE A 17 13.69 -5.03 -1.67
N ALA A 18 14.90 -5.55 -1.87
CA ALA A 18 15.91 -5.63 -0.81
C ALA A 18 16.26 -4.25 -0.23
N ARG A 19 16.39 -3.23 -1.10
CA ARG A 19 16.59 -1.83 -0.66
C ARG A 19 15.37 -1.26 0.05
N PHE A 20 14.17 -1.64 -0.36
CA PHE A 20 12.95 -1.20 0.32
C PHE A 20 12.84 -1.78 1.74
N LEU A 21 13.25 -3.04 1.91
CA LEU A 21 13.32 -3.71 3.21
C LEU A 21 14.40 -3.14 4.14
N ASP A 22 15.43 -2.52 3.60
CA ASP A 22 16.51 -1.88 4.36
C ASP A 22 16.01 -0.57 5.00
N LEU A 23 15.19 -0.72 6.05
CA LEU A 23 14.67 0.40 6.82
C LEU A 23 15.83 1.04 7.61
N PRO A 24 16.03 2.37 7.50
CA PRO A 24 17.13 3.03 8.17
C PRO A 24 17.02 2.92 9.71
N PRO A 25 18.16 2.98 10.44
CA PRO A 25 18.16 3.10 11.89
C PRO A 25 17.39 4.37 12.28
N GLY A 26 16.25 4.20 12.93
CA GLY A 26 15.21 5.23 13.04
C GLY A 26 13.79 4.66 12.92
N ALA A 27 13.64 3.43 12.44
CA ALA A 27 12.49 2.58 12.78
C ALA A 27 12.57 2.13 14.26
N ASP A 28 12.77 3.08 15.18
CA ASP A 28 12.59 2.86 16.60
C ASP A 28 11.07 2.67 16.83
N PRO A 29 10.62 1.63 17.55
CA PRO A 29 9.21 1.53 17.95
C PRO A 29 8.70 2.77 18.71
N ALA A 30 9.57 3.64 19.22
CA ALA A 30 9.21 4.93 19.81
C ALA A 30 8.92 6.07 18.80
N ASP A 31 9.35 5.97 17.54
CA ASP A 31 9.18 7.01 16.48
C ASP A 31 7.97 6.72 15.55
N GLU A 32 7.02 5.92 16.04
CA GLU A 32 5.79 5.49 15.34
C GLU A 32 6.03 4.91 13.93
N GLY A 33 7.24 4.45 13.60
CA GLY A 33 7.58 3.90 12.28
C GLY A 33 7.62 4.93 11.13
N ARG A 34 7.64 6.24 11.41
CA ARG A 34 7.76 7.26 10.35
C ARG A 34 9.18 7.31 9.79
N LEU A 35 9.28 7.64 8.51
CA LEU A 35 10.54 7.93 7.84
C LEU A 35 10.54 9.36 7.27
N PRO A 36 11.72 9.98 7.07
CA PRO A 36 11.84 11.26 6.37
C PRO A 36 11.13 11.27 5.01
N ALA A 37 10.69 12.44 4.55
CA ALA A 37 9.95 12.56 3.29
C ALA A 37 10.76 12.12 2.07
N ASP A 38 12.08 12.30 2.11
CA ASP A 38 13.05 11.90 1.09
C ASP A 38 13.61 10.48 1.32
N ALA A 39 13.11 9.76 2.32
CA ALA A 39 13.48 8.36 2.52
C ALA A 39 13.11 7.53 1.29
N PHE A 40 13.96 6.54 0.99
CA PHE A 40 13.78 5.67 -0.17
C PHE A 40 12.37 5.06 -0.19
N GLN A 41 11.87 4.57 0.93
CA GLN A 41 10.55 3.94 1.02
C GLN A 41 9.42 4.90 0.62
N ASN A 42 9.47 6.15 1.09
CA ASN A 42 8.48 7.19 0.79
C ASN A 42 8.51 7.68 -0.65
N LEU A 43 9.66 7.51 -1.33
CA LEU A 43 9.81 7.84 -2.75
C LEU A 43 9.44 6.67 -3.67
N ARG A 44 9.22 5.47 -3.13
CA ARG A 44 9.13 4.24 -3.92
C ARG A 44 7.84 3.48 -3.76
N PHE A 45 7.19 3.51 -2.60
CA PHE A 45 5.94 2.77 -2.41
C PHE A 45 4.83 3.34 -3.32
N LYS A 46 4.43 2.54 -4.32
CA LYS A 46 3.52 2.97 -5.37
C LYS A 46 2.26 2.13 -5.41
N LEU A 47 1.13 2.82 -5.44
CA LEU A 47 -0.20 2.24 -5.61
C LEU A 47 -0.72 2.52 -7.02
N VAL A 48 -1.25 1.49 -7.68
CA VAL A 48 -1.88 1.53 -9.00
C VAL A 48 -3.37 1.17 -8.85
N PRO A 49 -4.28 2.16 -8.79
CA PRO A 49 -5.70 1.89 -8.65
C PRO A 49 -6.38 1.77 -10.02
N SER A 50 -7.39 0.91 -10.10
CA SER A 50 -8.29 0.83 -11.25
C SER A 50 -9.73 0.59 -10.80
N ILE A 51 -10.64 1.52 -11.09
CA ILE A 51 -12.07 1.25 -10.96
C ILE A 51 -12.51 0.42 -12.17
N VAL A 52 -12.93 -0.82 -11.90
CA VAL A 52 -13.40 -1.80 -12.86
C VAL A 52 -14.90 -1.62 -13.11
N GLU A 53 -15.67 -1.47 -12.04
CA GLU A 53 -17.10 -1.18 -12.07
C GLU A 53 -17.39 -0.08 -11.05
N GLY A 54 -18.25 0.88 -11.41
CA GLY A 54 -18.60 1.94 -10.48
C GLY A 54 -19.21 3.18 -11.11
N PRO A 55 -19.82 4.06 -10.30
CA PRO A 55 -20.31 5.35 -10.75
C PRO A 55 -19.20 6.20 -11.37
N TRP A 56 -19.53 6.96 -12.41
CA TRP A 56 -18.59 7.83 -13.13
C TRP A 56 -17.89 8.84 -12.21
N ILE A 57 -18.57 9.31 -11.15
CA ILE A 57 -18.01 10.25 -10.18
C ILE A 57 -16.83 9.64 -9.40
N CYS A 58 -16.90 8.36 -9.06
CA CYS A 58 -15.79 7.64 -8.42
C CYS A 58 -14.63 7.46 -9.40
N GLN A 59 -14.91 7.11 -10.65
CA GLN A 59 -13.87 6.95 -11.69
C GLN A 59 -13.08 8.25 -11.89
N ARG A 60 -13.80 9.38 -11.93
CA ARG A 60 -13.19 10.72 -12.05
C ARG A 60 -12.37 11.11 -10.82
N ALA A 61 -12.81 10.72 -9.63
CA ALA A 61 -12.10 11.03 -8.39
C ALA A 61 -10.77 10.25 -8.25
N VAL A 62 -10.80 8.94 -8.53
CA VAL A 62 -9.62 8.05 -8.42
C VAL A 62 -8.62 8.27 -9.56
N LYS A 63 -9.09 8.72 -10.73
CA LYS A 63 -8.28 9.03 -11.92
C LYS A 63 -7.50 7.84 -12.51
N ASN A 64 -7.65 6.61 -12.00
CA ASN A 64 -6.94 5.39 -12.41
C ASN A 64 -5.45 5.62 -12.74
N LYS A 65 -4.77 6.41 -11.89
CA LYS A 65 -3.38 6.82 -12.10
C LYS A 65 -2.50 6.28 -10.98
N PRO A 66 -1.33 5.69 -11.30
CA PRO A 66 -0.34 5.33 -10.30
C PRO A 66 0.04 6.53 -9.41
N ALA A 67 0.30 6.27 -8.14
CA ALA A 67 0.64 7.27 -7.15
C ALA A 67 1.73 6.78 -6.20
N ILE A 68 2.80 7.58 -6.04
CA ILE A 68 3.73 7.43 -4.92
C ILE A 68 3.03 7.93 -3.67
N LEU A 69 2.78 7.03 -2.72
CA LEU A 69 1.91 7.33 -1.58
C LEU A 69 2.63 8.17 -0.51
N GLY A 70 3.91 7.93 -0.27
CA GLY A 70 4.69 8.64 0.76
C GLY A 70 4.88 10.13 0.52
N GLN A 71 4.59 10.58 -0.70
CA GLN A 71 4.59 11.99 -1.07
C GLN A 71 3.19 12.64 -0.93
N LYS A 72 2.17 11.85 -0.57
CA LYS A 72 0.75 12.28 -0.57
C LYS A 72 0.03 12.04 0.74
N ILE A 73 0.41 10.99 1.46
CA ILE A 73 -0.13 10.59 2.75
C ILE A 73 1.02 10.15 3.66
N THR A 74 0.84 10.30 4.97
CA THR A 74 1.77 9.76 5.96
C THR A 74 1.80 8.24 5.85
N GLN A 75 3.02 7.71 5.78
CA GLN A 75 3.28 6.28 5.84
C GLN A 75 4.10 5.94 7.08
N ARG A 76 3.79 4.80 7.69
CA ARG A 76 4.63 4.20 8.74
C ARG A 76 5.07 2.81 8.29
N TYR A 77 6.26 2.41 8.70
CA TYR A 77 6.88 1.16 8.27
C TYR A 77 7.30 0.37 9.49
N PHE A 78 6.87 -0.88 9.55
CA PHE A 78 7.24 -1.82 10.59
C PHE A 78 7.78 -3.08 9.96
N ARG A 79 8.88 -3.60 10.50
CA ARG A 79 9.50 -4.80 9.99
C ARG A 79 9.80 -5.75 11.14
N THR A 80 9.36 -6.98 10.99
CA THR A 80 9.77 -8.11 11.82
C THR A 80 10.58 -9.08 10.98
N GLU A 81 10.94 -10.23 11.56
CA GLU A 81 11.53 -11.33 10.80
C GLU A 81 10.55 -11.90 9.74
N HIS A 82 9.24 -11.80 9.99
CA HIS A 82 8.23 -12.53 9.22
C HIS A 82 7.40 -11.65 8.30
N TYR A 83 7.29 -10.35 8.60
CA TYR A 83 6.49 -9.45 7.79
C TYR A 83 7.08 -8.05 7.72
N LEU A 84 6.73 -7.37 6.64
CA LEU A 84 6.83 -5.93 6.48
C LEU A 84 5.41 -5.39 6.46
N GLU A 85 5.16 -4.36 7.27
CA GLU A 85 3.91 -3.64 7.34
C GLU A 85 4.15 -2.20 6.88
N VAL A 86 3.22 -1.71 6.06
CA VAL A 86 3.21 -0.33 5.56
C VAL A 86 1.84 0.25 5.88
N ASP A 87 1.79 1.08 6.91
CA ASP A 87 0.57 1.73 7.34
C ASP A 87 0.33 3.00 6.55
N LEU A 88 -0.85 3.11 5.97
CA LEU A 88 -1.26 4.24 5.16
C LEU A 88 -2.29 5.07 5.92
N ASP A 89 -1.89 6.24 6.42
CA ASP A 89 -2.81 7.15 7.09
C ASP A 89 -3.57 8.00 6.06
N ILE A 90 -4.75 7.53 5.65
CA ILE A 90 -5.60 8.26 4.69
C ILE A 90 -6.03 9.63 5.24
N GLY A 91 -6.27 9.73 6.55
CA GLY A 91 -6.73 10.96 7.21
C GLY A 91 -5.69 12.07 7.21
N SER A 92 -4.41 11.74 7.03
CA SER A 92 -3.32 12.71 6.90
C SER A 92 -3.43 13.61 5.65
N SER A 93 -4.32 13.28 4.70
CA SER A 93 -4.52 14.04 3.47
C SER A 93 -5.99 14.32 3.20
N VAL A 94 -6.34 15.62 3.19
CA VAL A 94 -7.69 16.10 2.83
C VAL A 94 -8.13 15.58 1.46
N VAL A 95 -7.21 15.40 0.52
CA VAL A 95 -7.53 14.89 -0.82
C VAL A 95 -7.83 13.39 -0.77
N ALA A 96 -6.99 12.61 -0.09
CA ALA A 96 -7.19 11.16 0.03
C ALA A 96 -8.46 10.84 0.81
N ASP A 97 -8.67 11.52 1.94
CA ASP A 97 -9.88 11.39 2.77
C ASP A 97 -11.16 11.67 1.98
N LYS A 98 -11.20 12.74 1.17
CA LYS A 98 -12.35 13.03 0.30
C LYS A 98 -12.60 11.95 -0.75
N ILE A 99 -11.54 11.41 -1.37
CA ILE A 99 -11.68 10.35 -2.38
C ILE A 99 -12.22 9.08 -1.73
N VAL A 100 -11.65 8.67 -0.59
CA VAL A 100 -12.09 7.47 0.14
C VAL A 100 -13.50 7.66 0.69
N GLY A 101 -13.83 8.82 1.25
CA GLY A 101 -15.18 9.16 1.72
C GLY A 101 -16.23 9.10 0.61
N LEU A 102 -15.90 9.59 -0.59
CA LEU A 102 -16.77 9.44 -1.76
C LEU A 102 -16.95 7.95 -2.11
N CYS A 103 -15.86 7.18 -2.21
CA CYS A 103 -15.93 5.77 -2.58
C CYS A 103 -16.71 4.94 -1.55
N ARG A 104 -16.57 5.27 -0.26
CA ARG A 104 -17.31 4.65 0.84
C ARG A 104 -18.83 4.72 0.64
N GLY A 105 -19.35 5.84 0.16
CA GLY A 105 -20.79 6.01 -0.14
C GLY A 105 -21.30 5.12 -1.28
N TYR A 106 -20.41 4.57 -2.10
CA TYR A 106 -20.73 3.72 -3.24
C TYR A 106 -20.15 2.31 -3.14
N ALA A 107 -19.60 1.90 -1.99
CA ALA A 107 -18.80 0.69 -1.85
C ALA A 107 -19.48 -0.60 -2.38
N VAL A 108 -20.79 -0.76 -2.14
CA VAL A 108 -21.58 -1.90 -2.65
C VAL A 108 -21.78 -1.91 -4.17
N ASN A 109 -21.54 -0.78 -4.84
CA ASN A 109 -21.62 -0.59 -6.29
C ASN A 109 -20.23 -0.43 -6.94
N LEU A 110 -19.14 -0.62 -6.19
CA LEU A 110 -17.79 -0.47 -6.68
C LEU A 110 -17.09 -1.82 -6.82
N VAL A 111 -16.37 -1.99 -7.92
CA VAL A 111 -15.32 -2.99 -8.06
C VAL A 111 -14.02 -2.26 -8.36
N VAL A 112 -13.05 -2.40 -7.47
CA VAL A 112 -11.76 -1.69 -7.54
C VAL A 112 -10.62 -2.70 -7.47
N ASP A 113 -9.72 -2.61 -8.42
CA ASP A 113 -8.42 -3.28 -8.38
C ASP A 113 -7.39 -2.32 -7.81
N ILE A 114 -6.57 -2.84 -6.90
CA ILE A 114 -5.39 -2.15 -6.37
C ILE A 114 -4.18 -3.03 -6.64
N GLY A 115 -3.22 -2.50 -7.41
CA GLY A 115 -1.88 -3.04 -7.52
C GLY A 115 -0.92 -2.25 -6.63
N ILE A 116 0.02 -2.94 -5.99
CA ILE A 116 1.11 -2.35 -5.23
C ILE A 116 2.42 -2.75 -5.90
N THR A 117 3.31 -1.79 -6.08
CA THR A 117 4.64 -1.96 -6.68
C THR A 117 5.63 -0.97 -6.05
N LEU A 118 6.90 -1.09 -6.43
CA LEU A 118 7.92 -0.09 -6.12
C LEU A 118 8.26 0.70 -7.39
N GLU A 119 8.36 2.02 -7.25
CA GLU A 119 8.72 2.92 -8.35
C GLU A 119 10.15 2.66 -8.82
N GLY A 120 10.27 2.19 -10.06
CA GLY A 120 11.55 2.08 -10.75
C GLY A 120 11.90 3.42 -11.39
N GLN A 121 13.08 3.95 -11.08
CA GLN A 121 13.57 5.24 -11.60
C GLN A 121 14.79 5.09 -12.52
N THR A 122 15.30 3.86 -12.70
CA THR A 122 16.41 3.58 -13.61
C THR A 122 16.04 2.48 -14.58
N GLY A 123 16.75 2.39 -15.72
CA GLY A 123 16.56 1.29 -16.67
C GLY A 123 16.79 -0.09 -16.05
N ALA A 124 17.64 -0.18 -15.03
CA ALA A 124 17.88 -1.42 -14.28
C ALA A 124 16.75 -1.77 -13.30
N GLU A 125 15.88 -0.82 -12.94
CA GLU A 125 14.71 -1.02 -12.07
C GLU A 125 13.41 -1.26 -12.88
N LEU A 126 13.45 -1.04 -14.20
CA LEU A 126 12.32 -1.19 -15.11
C LEU A 126 12.37 -2.48 -15.97
N PRO A 127 11.21 -3.03 -16.38
CA PRO A 127 9.88 -2.67 -15.89
C PRO A 127 9.69 -3.10 -14.43
N GLU A 128 8.80 -2.41 -13.74
CA GLU A 128 8.45 -2.73 -12.35
C GLU A 128 7.70 -4.06 -12.26
N VAL A 129 7.75 -4.66 -11.07
CA VAL A 129 7.07 -5.93 -10.78
C VAL A 129 6.07 -5.69 -9.66
N LEU A 130 4.80 -6.09 -9.90
CA LEU A 130 3.76 -6.02 -8.88
C LEU A 130 4.17 -6.87 -7.66
N LEU A 131 4.16 -6.24 -6.49
CA LEU A 131 4.36 -6.90 -5.21
C LEU A 131 3.09 -7.58 -4.73
N ALA A 132 1.95 -6.92 -4.93
CA ALA A 132 0.65 -7.41 -4.54
C ALA A 132 -0.43 -6.85 -5.47
N ALA A 133 -1.53 -7.57 -5.57
CA ALA A 133 -2.75 -7.08 -6.17
C ALA A 133 -3.96 -7.59 -5.38
N THR A 134 -4.96 -6.75 -5.24
CA THR A 134 -6.24 -7.12 -4.62
C THR A 134 -7.39 -6.52 -5.39
N ARG A 135 -8.51 -7.24 -5.43
CA ARG A 135 -9.79 -6.74 -5.91
C ARG A 135 -10.74 -6.62 -4.74
N MET A 136 -11.26 -5.41 -4.54
CA MET A 136 -12.40 -5.17 -3.65
C MET A 136 -13.65 -5.11 -4.51
N ALA A 137 -14.59 -6.00 -4.28
CA ALA A 137 -15.81 -6.10 -5.08
C ALA A 137 -17.04 -5.97 -4.18
N ARG A 138 -17.83 -4.92 -4.43
CA ARG A 138 -19.15 -4.68 -3.83
C ARG A 138 -19.13 -4.82 -2.30
N VAL A 139 -18.14 -4.20 -1.67
CA VAL A 139 -17.92 -4.33 -0.22
C VAL A 139 -19.06 -3.63 0.52
N ASP A 140 -19.82 -4.39 1.31
CA ASP A 140 -20.83 -3.85 2.20
C ASP A 140 -20.20 -3.47 3.55
N LEU A 141 -19.96 -2.18 3.72
CA LEU A 141 -19.34 -1.62 4.92
C LEU A 141 -20.28 -1.63 6.13
N ALA A 142 -21.60 -1.87 5.96
CA ALA A 142 -22.52 -2.04 7.08
C ALA A 142 -22.31 -3.37 7.82
N LEU A 143 -21.65 -4.33 7.18
CA LEU A 143 -21.28 -5.63 7.79
C LEU A 143 -19.95 -5.58 8.53
N ALA A 144 -19.24 -4.44 8.51
CA ALA A 144 -17.96 -4.31 9.17
C ALA A 144 -18.13 -4.43 10.70
N ALA A 145 -17.44 -5.38 11.31
CA ALA A 145 -17.28 -5.45 12.76
C ALA A 145 -16.07 -4.61 13.18
N PRO A 146 -16.09 -4.02 14.39
CA PRO A 146 -14.87 -3.45 14.97
C PRO A 146 -13.77 -4.49 14.98
N LEU A 147 -12.55 -4.08 14.65
CA LEU A 147 -11.38 -4.91 14.91
C LEU A 147 -11.35 -5.18 16.41
N ARG A 148 -11.37 -6.45 16.79
CA ARG A 148 -11.13 -6.81 18.18
C ARG A 148 -9.72 -6.34 18.53
N PRO A 149 -9.50 -5.73 19.71
CA PRO A 149 -8.14 -5.55 20.18
C PRO A 149 -7.44 -6.92 20.18
N PRO A 150 -6.12 -6.97 19.92
CA PRO A 150 -5.38 -8.21 20.08
C PRO A 150 -5.67 -8.76 21.48
N ASP A 151 -5.93 -10.06 21.59
CA ASP A 151 -6.12 -10.69 22.89
C ASP A 151 -4.90 -10.35 23.74
N GLU A 152 -5.10 -9.65 24.86
CA GLU A 152 -4.07 -9.50 25.89
C GLU A 152 -3.83 -10.91 26.44
N GLY A 153 -2.90 -11.64 25.82
CA GLY A 153 -2.49 -12.95 26.27
C GLY A 153 -2.14 -12.86 27.75
N GLU A 154 -2.69 -13.79 28.54
CA GLU A 154 -2.46 -13.94 29.96
C GLU A 154 -1.02 -13.59 30.32
N GLY A 155 -0.84 -12.72 31.31
CA GLY A 155 0.42 -12.50 31.99
C GLY A 155 0.92 -13.79 32.64
N GLY A 156 1.51 -14.67 31.84
CA GLY A 156 2.36 -15.76 32.26
C GLY A 156 3.78 -15.24 32.26
N GLY A 157 4.30 -14.93 33.45
CA GLY A 157 5.64 -14.39 33.61
C GLY A 157 6.72 -15.22 32.93
N ARG A 158 7.68 -14.52 32.31
CA ARG A 158 9.08 -14.90 32.22
C ARG A 158 9.94 -13.64 32.32
#